data_AF-A0A4V6XYH2-F1
#
_entry.id   AF-A0A4V6XYH2-F1
#
_cell.length_a   1.000
_cell.length_b   1.000
_cell.length_c   1.000
_cell.angle_alpha   90.00
_cell.angle_beta   90.00
_cell.angle_gamma   90.00
#
_symmetry.space_group_name_H-M   'P 1'
#
loop_
_entity.id
_entity.type
_entity.pdbx_description
1 polymer ?
#
loop_
_entity_poly.entity_id
_entity_poly.type
_entity_poly.pdbx_seq_one_letter_code
_entity_poly.pdbx_strand_id
1 'polypeptide(L)'
;MSLEPYSEIILELAKQGLSSSEISARISVESGGGRGFSDRNVRKYCADNCVNLRALPEEHLELEVAKAIAETGPTFGRRMMKGYLAVKGVHAAETRIGSVLRTIHRPYNEARRQVGYTNSRCLRPTILANGMWDQVRVDHGKEFYLTLFIQKLLSPHRYTQERRPYLQTPSTRNHTVERIWPEINSRVNYPPKKALLQLVDQELLDMDDSLVKYCVSCLTGQLCQIGVTRVVESWNAHRIPGKGTPNDLAGSGCPKKIPQELLPHSAEAAELYRQQLGSTLTPQSTFGIDPFLTEEDKLMAENQFAEQYSDISELLSRAVNNDFTPYKEALLFLITTTRRNV
;
A
#
# COMPACT_ATOMS: atom_id res chain seq x y z
N MET A 1 47.93 -10.18 22.65
CA MET A 1 48.14 -8.73 22.71
C MET A 1 46.79 -8.04 22.66
N SER A 2 46.62 -6.98 23.45
CA SER A 2 45.38 -6.19 23.45
C SER A 2 45.39 -5.18 22.29
N LEU A 3 44.23 -4.91 21.69
CA LEU A 3 44.05 -3.86 20.69
C LEU A 3 43.94 -2.46 21.31
N GLU A 4 43.82 -2.38 22.65
CA GLU A 4 43.70 -1.13 23.42
C GLU A 4 44.74 -0.04 23.10
N PRO A 5 46.05 -0.34 22.92
CA PRO A 5 47.03 0.68 22.59
C PRO A 5 46.82 1.35 21.22
N TYR A 6 46.01 0.74 20.35
CA TYR A 6 45.68 1.22 19.01
C TYR A 6 44.22 1.66 18.91
N SER A 7 43.51 1.78 20.04
CA SER A 7 42.07 2.09 20.11
C SER A 7 41.72 3.36 19.34
N GLU A 8 42.46 4.43 19.57
CA GLU A 8 42.25 5.74 18.93
C GLU A 8 42.36 5.64 17.40
N ILE A 9 43.44 5.03 16.91
CA ILE A 9 43.68 4.82 15.47
C ILE A 9 42.63 3.89 14.86
N ILE A 10 42.27 2.79 15.52
CA ILE A 10 41.23 1.86 15.05
C ILE A 10 39.89 2.58 14.89
N LEU A 11 39.47 3.35 15.89
CA LEU A 11 38.18 4.04 15.90
C LEU A 11 38.16 5.21 14.91
N GLU A 12 39.29 5.91 14.71
CA GLU A 12 39.40 6.97 13.71
C GLU A 12 39.28 6.40 12.29
N LEU A 13 40.03 5.35 11.96
CA LEU A 13 39.95 4.69 10.66
C LEU A 13 38.56 4.08 10.41
N ALA A 14 37.92 3.57 11.45
CA ALA A 14 36.55 3.08 11.39
C ALA A 14 35.54 4.21 11.11
N LYS A 15 35.71 5.39 11.70
CA LYS A 15 34.89 6.58 11.41
C LYS A 15 35.11 7.10 9.99
N GLN A 16 36.31 6.92 9.44
CA GLN A 16 36.64 7.20 8.04
C GLN A 16 36.06 6.16 7.05
N GLY A 17 35.36 5.14 7.55
CA GLY A 17 34.62 4.17 6.73
C GLY A 17 35.46 2.99 6.23
N LEU A 18 36.65 2.77 6.78
CA LEU A 18 37.50 1.65 6.38
C LEU A 18 36.96 0.31 6.91
N SER A 19 37.16 -0.74 6.12
CA SER A 19 36.82 -2.12 6.49
C SER A 19 37.77 -2.69 7.54
N SER A 20 37.32 -3.74 8.24
CA SER A 20 38.16 -4.44 9.23
C SER A 20 39.45 -5.02 8.64
N SER A 21 39.48 -5.35 7.34
CA SER A 21 40.67 -5.84 6.64
C SER A 21 41.67 -4.71 6.34
N GLU A 22 41.19 -3.53 5.97
CA GLU A 22 42.06 -2.37 5.70
C GLU A 22 42.67 -1.82 6.99
N ILE A 23 41.87 -1.76 8.07
CA ILE A 23 42.33 -1.38 9.40
C ILE A 23 43.35 -2.40 9.93
N SER A 24 43.08 -3.69 9.76
CA SER A 24 44.00 -4.78 10.11
C SER A 24 45.35 -4.66 9.39
N ALA A 25 45.34 -4.37 8.08
CA ALA A 25 46.55 -4.18 7.30
C ALA A 25 47.37 -2.97 7.78
N ARG A 26 46.72 -1.82 8.02
CA ARG A 26 47.39 -0.60 8.50
C ARG A 26 48.06 -0.79 9.85
N ILE A 27 47.33 -1.34 10.82
CA ILE A 27 47.86 -1.53 12.17
C ILE A 27 48.96 -2.58 12.19
N SER A 28 48.88 -3.60 11.32
CA SER A 28 49.94 -4.60 11.20
C SER A 28 51.26 -3.99 10.70
N VAL A 29 51.18 -2.97 9.84
CA VAL A 29 52.37 -2.22 9.37
C VAL A 29 52.93 -1.33 10.48
N GLU A 30 52.08 -0.57 11.19
CA GLU A 30 52.51 0.33 12.26
C GLU A 30 53.04 -0.39 13.51
N SER A 31 52.52 -1.58 13.81
CA SER A 31 52.91 -2.39 14.97
C SER A 31 54.13 -3.30 14.73
N GLY A 32 54.73 -3.26 13.53
CA GLY A 32 55.86 -4.12 13.18
C GLY A 32 55.52 -5.61 13.07
N GLY A 33 54.26 -5.95 12.70
CA GLY A 33 53.85 -7.32 12.42
C GLY A 33 53.53 -8.20 13.64
N GLY A 34 53.11 -7.60 14.75
CA GLY A 34 52.74 -8.33 15.97
C GLY A 34 51.53 -9.28 15.79
N ARG A 35 51.46 -10.35 16.61
CA ARG A 35 50.29 -11.26 16.64
C ARG A 35 49.09 -10.62 17.36
N GLY A 36 47.93 -10.53 16.71
CA GLY A 36 46.68 -10.09 17.34
C GLY A 36 45.81 -9.16 16.50
N PHE A 37 46.32 -8.65 15.39
CA PHE A 37 45.66 -7.65 14.53
C PHE A 37 44.87 -8.23 13.36
N SER A 38 44.26 -9.42 13.51
CA SER A 38 43.49 -10.04 12.42
C SER A 38 42.21 -9.25 12.10
N ASP A 39 41.72 -9.37 10.86
CA ASP A 39 40.40 -8.85 10.42
C ASP A 39 39.28 -9.17 11.43
N ARG A 40 39.29 -10.41 11.95
CA ARG A 40 38.32 -10.87 12.95
C ARG A 40 38.42 -10.11 14.28
N ASN A 41 39.64 -9.86 14.76
CA ASN A 41 39.86 -9.18 16.03
C ASN A 41 39.52 -7.69 15.94
N VAL A 42 39.89 -7.03 14.83
CA VAL A 42 39.52 -5.63 14.57
C VAL A 42 37.99 -5.49 14.49
N ARG A 43 37.32 -6.40 13.77
CA ARG A 43 35.86 -6.39 13.68
C ARG A 43 35.18 -6.57 15.03
N LYS A 44 35.67 -7.51 15.85
CA LYS A 44 35.16 -7.71 17.20
C LYS A 44 35.38 -6.47 18.06
N TYR A 45 36.57 -5.89 18.01
CA TYR A 45 36.92 -4.69 18.78
C TYR A 45 36.04 -3.49 18.44
N CYS A 46 35.79 -3.22 17.16
CA CYS A 46 34.88 -2.15 16.76
C CYS A 46 33.43 -2.43 17.19
N ALA A 47 32.96 -3.68 17.11
CA ALA A 47 31.63 -4.06 17.59
C ALA A 47 31.49 -3.88 19.11
N ASP A 48 32.50 -4.29 19.87
CA ASP A 48 32.56 -4.11 21.34
C ASP A 48 32.59 -2.62 21.73
N ASN A 49 33.10 -1.75 20.84
CA ASN A 49 33.11 -0.28 20.98
C ASN A 49 31.95 0.43 20.23
N CYS A 50 30.88 -0.30 19.88
CA CYS A 50 29.68 0.24 19.23
C CYS A 50 29.91 0.91 17.85
N VAL A 51 31.01 0.61 17.16
CA VAL A 51 31.32 1.10 15.81
C VAL A 51 31.07 0.02 14.76
N ASN A 52 30.13 0.29 13.85
CA ASN A 52 29.77 -0.65 12.80
C ASN A 52 30.56 -0.38 11.51
N LEU A 53 31.66 -1.13 11.33
CA LEU A 53 32.59 -1.05 10.19
C LEU A 53 31.97 -1.34 8.80
N ARG A 54 30.71 -1.75 8.73
CA ARG A 54 30.00 -2.02 7.45
C ARG A 54 28.73 -1.17 7.29
N ALA A 55 28.48 -0.23 8.19
CA ALA A 55 27.33 0.65 8.05
C ALA A 55 27.66 1.72 7.02
N LEU A 56 27.06 1.61 5.83
CA LEU A 56 26.98 2.72 4.88
C LEU A 56 26.48 3.96 5.63
N PRO A 57 27.14 5.13 5.54
CA PRO A 57 26.65 6.37 6.15
C PRO A 57 25.21 6.69 5.69
N GLU A 58 24.39 7.29 6.56
CA GLU A 58 22.97 7.55 6.24
C GLU A 58 22.83 8.50 5.04
N GLU A 59 23.63 9.57 4.97
CA GLU A 59 23.66 10.51 3.84
C GLU A 59 23.99 9.84 2.51
N HIS A 60 24.95 8.90 2.53
CA HIS A 60 25.30 8.14 1.33
C HIS A 60 24.19 7.15 0.96
N LEU A 61 23.53 6.53 1.94
CA LEU A 61 22.35 5.70 1.68
C LEU A 61 21.20 6.51 1.07
N GLU A 62 20.96 7.73 1.56
CA GLU A 62 19.94 8.64 1.01
C GLU A 62 20.23 8.99 -0.45
N LEU A 63 21.48 9.34 -0.77
CA LEU A 63 21.91 9.63 -2.13
C LEU A 63 21.72 8.42 -3.06
N GLU A 64 22.15 7.23 -2.64
CA GLU A 64 22.03 6.02 -3.46
C GLU A 64 20.57 5.57 -3.63
N VAL A 65 19.72 5.75 -2.62
CA VAL A 65 18.28 5.52 -2.75
C VAL A 65 17.64 6.55 -3.69
N ALA A 66 18.01 7.83 -3.62
CA ALA A 66 17.50 8.86 -4.53
C ALA A 66 17.87 8.57 -5.99
N LYS A 67 19.13 8.18 -6.26
CA LYS A 67 19.56 7.73 -7.60
C LYS A 67 18.77 6.52 -8.07
N ALA A 68 18.59 5.51 -7.21
CA ALA A 68 17.82 4.33 -7.55
C ALA A 68 16.34 4.63 -7.85
N ILE A 69 15.74 5.60 -7.15
CA ILE A 69 14.38 6.09 -7.45
C ILE A 69 14.35 6.79 -8.80
N ALA A 70 15.35 7.61 -9.14
CA ALA A 70 15.42 8.25 -10.45
C ALA A 70 15.52 7.22 -11.59
N GLU A 71 16.20 6.09 -11.38
CA GLU A 71 16.34 5.04 -12.38
C GLU A 71 15.13 4.09 -12.48
N THR A 72 14.50 3.75 -11.35
CA THR A 72 13.46 2.69 -11.27
C THR A 72 12.04 3.22 -11.03
N GLY A 73 11.92 4.52 -10.75
CA GLY A 73 10.71 5.15 -10.24
C GLY A 73 10.46 4.88 -8.74
N PRO A 74 9.51 5.59 -8.11
CA PRO A 74 9.28 5.54 -6.67
C PRO A 74 8.51 4.30 -6.18
N THR A 75 8.14 3.39 -7.08
CA THR A 75 7.25 2.26 -6.76
C THR A 75 7.97 1.07 -6.11
N PHE A 76 9.30 1.07 -6.12
CA PHE A 76 10.12 0.03 -5.50
C PHE A 76 10.06 0.13 -3.97
N GLY A 77 9.31 -0.77 -3.34
CA GLY A 77 9.31 -0.91 -1.88
C GLY A 77 10.67 -1.39 -1.35
N ARG A 78 10.92 -1.22 -0.05
CA ARG A 78 12.22 -1.50 0.64
C ARG A 78 12.91 -2.82 0.25
N ARG A 79 12.16 -3.88 -0.06
CA ARG A 79 12.70 -5.19 -0.46
C ARG A 79 13.26 -5.19 -1.88
N MET A 80 12.49 -4.64 -2.83
CA MET A 80 12.95 -4.47 -4.21
C MET A 80 14.10 -3.47 -4.26
N MET A 81 13.99 -2.37 -3.51
CA MET A 81 15.04 -1.36 -3.41
C MET A 81 16.34 -1.95 -2.84
N LYS A 82 16.26 -2.79 -1.79
CA LYS A 82 17.43 -3.53 -1.28
C LYS A 82 18.08 -4.42 -2.34
N GLY A 83 17.27 -5.16 -3.11
CA GLY A 83 17.78 -5.99 -4.20
C GLY A 83 18.46 -5.16 -5.29
N TYR A 84 17.85 -4.05 -5.68
CA TYR A 84 18.38 -3.15 -6.70
C TYR A 84 19.70 -2.49 -6.26
N LEU A 85 19.75 -1.96 -5.03
CA LEU A 85 20.97 -1.41 -4.45
C LEU A 85 22.08 -2.46 -4.37
N ALA A 86 21.76 -3.72 -4.04
CA ALA A 86 22.74 -4.79 -3.99
C ALA A 86 23.37 -5.07 -5.38
N VAL A 87 22.59 -4.99 -6.46
CA VAL A 87 23.11 -5.07 -7.85
C VAL A 87 24.07 -3.93 -8.15
N LYS A 88 23.82 -2.73 -7.59
CA LYS A 88 24.70 -1.55 -7.70
C LYS A 88 25.86 -1.57 -6.69
N GLY A 89 26.06 -2.67 -5.96
CA GLY A 89 27.12 -2.81 -4.95
C GLY A 89 26.81 -2.18 -3.59
N VAL A 90 25.64 -1.56 -3.42
CA VAL A 90 25.24 -0.84 -2.20
C VAL A 90 24.45 -1.77 -1.28
N HIS A 91 24.98 -2.00 -0.08
CA HIS A 91 24.41 -2.98 0.86
C HIS A 91 23.89 -2.28 2.11
N ALA A 92 22.58 -2.32 2.33
CA ALA A 92 21.94 -1.72 3.49
C ALA A 92 20.78 -2.59 4.04
N ALA A 93 20.45 -2.38 5.31
CA ALA A 93 19.35 -3.06 5.97
C ALA A 93 17.98 -2.57 5.43
N GLU A 94 17.00 -3.47 5.29
CA GLU A 94 15.65 -3.13 4.81
C GLU A 94 14.97 -2.04 5.66
N THR A 95 15.25 -2.03 6.96
CA THR A 95 14.72 -1.05 7.92
C THR A 95 15.24 0.35 7.64
N ARG A 96 16.55 0.49 7.36
CA ARG A 96 17.20 1.76 6.99
C ARG A 96 16.72 2.26 5.64
N ILE A 97 16.72 1.38 4.62
CA ILE A 97 16.14 1.68 3.30
C ILE A 97 14.68 2.12 3.43
N GLY A 98 13.90 1.41 4.25
CA GLY A 98 12.50 1.77 4.51
C GLY A 98 12.34 3.08 5.30
N SER A 99 13.35 3.53 6.06
CA SER A 99 13.38 4.85 6.69
C SER A 99 13.63 5.94 5.66
N VAL A 100 14.68 5.78 4.86
CA VAL A 100 15.07 6.70 3.78
C VAL A 100 13.94 6.86 2.75
N LEU A 101 13.33 5.76 2.30
CA LEU A 101 12.18 5.79 1.38
C LEU A 101 11.00 6.59 1.95
N ARG A 102 10.79 6.59 3.27
CA ARG A 102 9.72 7.37 3.93
C ARG A 102 10.02 8.86 3.93
N THR A 103 11.29 9.24 4.03
CA THR A 103 11.72 10.64 4.02
C THR A 103 11.73 11.20 2.59
N ILE A 104 12.35 10.49 1.65
CA ILE A 104 12.52 10.94 0.26
C ILE A 104 11.19 10.97 -0.49
N HIS A 105 10.26 10.05 -0.19
CA HIS A 105 8.99 9.96 -0.90
C HIS A 105 7.80 9.95 0.06
N ARG A 106 7.64 11.04 0.82
CA ARG A 106 6.60 11.23 1.85
C ARG A 106 5.16 10.94 1.34
N PRO A 107 4.72 11.46 0.18
CA PRO A 107 3.33 11.30 -0.27
C PRO A 107 2.89 9.85 -0.48
N TYR A 108 3.77 9.01 -1.06
CA TYR A 108 3.47 7.58 -1.31
C TYR A 108 3.37 6.76 -0.02
N ASN A 109 4.19 7.07 0.99
CA ASN A 109 4.22 6.32 2.24
C ASN A 109 3.08 6.70 3.19
N GLU A 110 2.64 7.95 3.15
CA GLU A 110 1.45 8.43 3.86
C GLU A 110 0.19 7.80 3.27
N ALA A 111 0.05 7.76 1.93
CA ALA A 111 -1.09 7.13 1.25
C ALA A 111 -1.25 5.62 1.59
N ARG A 112 -0.14 4.87 1.72
CA ARG A 112 -0.19 3.44 2.10
C ARG A 112 -0.65 3.19 3.54
N ARG A 113 -0.58 4.18 4.42
CA ARG A 113 -0.99 4.05 5.83
C ARG A 113 -2.49 4.30 6.06
N GLN A 114 -3.20 4.79 5.04
CA GLN A 114 -4.59 5.26 5.12
C GLN A 114 -5.66 4.19 4.81
N VAL A 115 -5.27 2.94 4.53
CA VAL A 115 -6.19 1.85 4.09
C VAL A 115 -7.02 1.21 5.22
N GLY A 116 -6.84 1.65 6.48
CA GLY A 116 -7.38 0.99 7.67
C GLY A 116 -8.91 1.00 7.81
N TYR A 117 -9.61 2.00 7.24
CA TYR A 117 -11.07 2.15 7.37
C TYR A 117 -11.89 1.53 6.22
N THR A 118 -11.27 1.21 5.09
CA THR A 118 -12.00 0.93 3.84
C THR A 118 -12.69 -0.44 3.87
N ASN A 119 -12.09 -1.44 4.55
CA ASN A 119 -12.62 -2.81 4.58
C ASN A 119 -13.91 -2.96 5.41
N SER A 120 -14.15 -2.11 6.42
CA SER A 120 -15.37 -2.21 7.23
C SER A 120 -16.62 -1.67 6.53
N ARG A 121 -16.46 -0.83 5.50
CA ARG A 121 -17.59 -0.30 4.72
C ARG A 121 -18.30 -1.40 3.94
N CYS A 122 -17.56 -2.43 3.51
CA CYS A 122 -18.11 -3.56 2.78
C CYS A 122 -18.75 -4.61 3.70
N LEU A 123 -18.35 -4.69 4.98
CA LEU A 123 -18.74 -5.80 5.86
C LEU A 123 -20.26 -5.87 6.09
N ARG A 124 -20.85 -4.78 6.59
CA ARG A 124 -22.29 -4.68 6.90
C ARG A 124 -23.18 -5.00 5.69
N PRO A 125 -23.05 -4.31 4.53
CA PRO A 125 -23.90 -4.61 3.38
C PRO A 125 -23.72 -6.04 2.86
N THR A 126 -22.49 -6.56 2.85
CA THR A 126 -22.25 -7.93 2.37
C THR A 126 -22.85 -8.98 3.30
N ILE A 127 -22.80 -8.81 4.63
CA ILE A 127 -23.45 -9.74 5.58
C ILE A 127 -24.98 -9.66 5.47
N LEU A 128 -25.55 -8.46 5.31
CA LEU A 128 -27.00 -8.32 5.13
C LEU A 128 -27.48 -9.05 3.87
N ALA A 129 -26.77 -8.88 2.76
CA ALA A 129 -27.09 -9.56 1.50
C ALA A 129 -26.87 -11.08 1.57
N ASN A 130 -25.69 -11.51 2.03
CA ASN A 130 -25.24 -12.90 1.85
C ASN A 130 -25.33 -13.77 3.11
N GLY A 131 -25.57 -13.18 4.28
CA GLY A 131 -25.46 -13.82 5.58
C GLY A 131 -24.02 -13.84 6.12
N MET A 132 -23.86 -14.32 7.34
CA MET A 132 -22.59 -14.33 8.05
C MET A 132 -21.69 -15.48 7.60
N TRP A 133 -20.42 -15.20 7.30
CA TRP A 133 -19.47 -16.25 6.96
C TRP A 133 -19.10 -17.09 8.18
N ASP A 134 -19.05 -18.41 7.97
CA ASP A 134 -18.52 -19.33 8.98
C ASP A 134 -17.02 -19.12 9.22
N GLN A 135 -16.26 -18.64 8.25
CA GLN A 135 -14.85 -18.32 8.43
C GLN A 135 -14.38 -17.24 7.45
N VAL A 136 -13.76 -16.19 7.96
CA VAL A 136 -13.05 -15.19 7.14
C VAL A 136 -11.58 -15.61 7.00
N ARG A 137 -11.04 -15.58 5.77
CA ARG A 137 -9.64 -15.87 5.50
C ARG A 137 -8.97 -14.64 4.91
N VAL A 138 -7.89 -14.21 5.53
CA VAL A 138 -7.13 -13.02 5.14
C VAL A 138 -5.63 -13.28 5.33
N ASP A 139 -4.81 -12.39 4.83
CA ASP A 139 -3.39 -12.39 5.19
C ASP A 139 -3.13 -11.67 6.54
N HIS A 140 -1.86 -11.47 6.90
CA HIS A 140 -1.50 -10.75 8.13
C HIS A 140 -1.57 -9.22 8.00
N GLY A 141 -2.27 -8.69 6.99
CA GLY A 141 -2.51 -7.27 6.79
C GLY A 141 -3.23 -6.61 7.97
N LYS A 142 -2.84 -5.36 8.27
CA LYS A 142 -3.48 -4.54 9.32
C LYS A 142 -4.84 -4.02 8.90
N GLU A 143 -5.07 -3.88 7.60
CA GLU A 143 -6.32 -3.47 6.96
C GLU A 143 -7.50 -4.40 7.30
N PHE A 144 -7.24 -5.62 7.80
CA PHE A 144 -8.28 -6.57 8.18
C PHE A 144 -8.64 -6.53 9.66
N TYR A 145 -7.93 -5.79 10.52
CA TYR A 145 -8.12 -5.86 11.97
C TYR A 145 -9.56 -5.60 12.40
N LEU A 146 -10.20 -4.58 11.81
CA LEU A 146 -11.58 -4.25 12.12
C LEU A 146 -12.56 -5.33 11.63
N THR A 147 -12.34 -5.87 10.42
CA THR A 147 -13.11 -7.01 9.88
C THR A 147 -13.01 -8.25 10.78
N LEU A 148 -11.80 -8.61 11.21
CA LEU A 148 -11.57 -9.79 12.06
C LEU A 148 -12.14 -9.60 13.46
N PHE A 149 -12.10 -8.38 13.99
CA PHE A 149 -12.72 -8.03 15.26
C PHE A 149 -14.24 -8.23 15.21
N ILE A 150 -14.92 -7.65 14.22
CA ILE A 150 -16.38 -7.80 14.07
C ILE A 150 -16.75 -9.26 13.78
N GLN A 151 -15.99 -9.96 12.94
CA GLN A 151 -16.18 -11.39 12.67
C GLN A 151 -16.11 -12.24 13.96
N LYS A 152 -15.20 -11.88 14.88
CA LYS A 152 -15.06 -12.56 16.18
C LYS A 152 -16.20 -12.19 17.12
N LEU A 153 -16.56 -10.91 17.21
CA LEU A 153 -17.66 -10.39 18.04
C LEU A 153 -18.98 -11.08 17.68
N LEU A 154 -19.25 -11.24 16.39
CA LEU A 154 -20.47 -11.85 15.86
C LEU A 154 -20.37 -13.37 15.66
N SER A 155 -19.29 -13.99 16.13
CA SER A 155 -19.05 -15.42 15.94
C SER A 155 -20.16 -16.36 16.48
N PRO A 156 -20.93 -16.01 17.53
CA PRO A 156 -22.08 -16.82 17.97
C PRO A 156 -23.22 -16.88 16.94
N HIS A 157 -23.30 -15.89 16.06
CA HIS A 157 -24.38 -15.78 15.06
C HIS A 157 -24.06 -16.49 13.73
N ARG A 158 -22.86 -17.07 13.58
CA ARG A 158 -22.49 -17.90 12.42
C ARG A 158 -23.39 -19.13 12.29
N TYR A 159 -23.46 -19.70 11.08
CA TYR A 159 -24.24 -20.90 10.83
C TYR A 159 -23.58 -22.11 11.51
N THR A 160 -22.27 -22.28 11.29
CA THR A 160 -21.46 -23.32 11.91
C THR A 160 -20.44 -22.71 12.88
N GLN A 161 -20.37 -23.26 14.10
CA GLN A 161 -19.39 -22.82 15.11
C GLN A 161 -18.14 -23.71 15.21
N GLU A 162 -18.11 -24.85 14.51
CA GLU A 162 -17.00 -25.82 14.51
C GLU A 162 -15.67 -25.24 14.00
N ARG A 163 -15.74 -24.22 13.12
CA ARG A 163 -14.57 -23.55 12.57
C ARG A 163 -14.21 -22.32 13.39
N ARG A 164 -12.92 -21.97 13.42
CA ARG A 164 -12.49 -20.66 13.94
C ARG A 164 -13.14 -19.53 13.13
N PRO A 165 -13.54 -18.40 13.77
CA PRO A 165 -14.20 -17.28 13.09
C PRO A 165 -13.39 -16.69 11.94
N TYR A 166 -12.07 -16.73 12.06
CA TYR A 166 -11.15 -16.35 10.99
C TYR A 166 -9.83 -17.13 11.03
N LEU A 167 -9.10 -17.07 9.91
CA LEU A 167 -7.72 -17.54 9.78
C LEU A 167 -6.88 -16.47 9.09
N GLN A 168 -5.70 -16.19 9.65
CA GLN A 168 -4.69 -15.36 9.02
C GLN A 168 -3.58 -16.26 8.48
N THR A 169 -3.18 -16.03 7.23
CA THR A 169 -2.09 -16.77 6.58
C THR A 169 -0.99 -15.81 6.10
N PRO A 170 0.30 -16.18 6.17
CA PRO A 170 1.36 -15.37 5.57
C PRO A 170 1.14 -15.18 4.06
N SER A 171 1.42 -13.98 3.55
CA SER A 171 1.27 -13.59 2.14
C SER A 171 2.22 -14.32 1.16
N THR A 172 2.84 -15.42 1.59
CA THR A 172 3.67 -16.31 0.76
C THR A 172 2.87 -17.52 0.25
N ARG A 173 1.61 -17.68 0.66
CA ARG A 173 0.71 -18.75 0.21
C ARG A 173 -0.54 -18.15 -0.39
N ASN A 174 -0.45 -17.74 -1.66
CA ASN A 174 -1.57 -17.10 -2.34
C ASN A 174 -2.77 -18.05 -2.41
N HIS A 175 -3.92 -17.61 -1.92
CA HIS A 175 -5.16 -18.36 -2.08
C HIS A 175 -5.60 -18.33 -3.55
N THR A 176 -6.36 -19.34 -3.99
CA THR A 176 -6.90 -19.38 -5.38
C THR A 176 -7.67 -18.12 -5.74
N VAL A 177 -8.38 -17.52 -4.77
CA VAL A 177 -9.12 -16.26 -4.96
C VAL A 177 -8.21 -15.07 -5.29
N GLU A 178 -6.95 -15.06 -4.86
CA GLU A 178 -6.01 -13.98 -5.17
C GLU A 178 -5.64 -13.91 -6.65
N ARG A 179 -5.95 -14.96 -7.42
CA ARG A 179 -5.82 -14.94 -8.89
C ARG A 179 -6.79 -13.98 -9.58
N ILE A 180 -7.80 -13.46 -8.87
CA ILE A 180 -8.69 -12.41 -9.40
C ILE A 180 -7.99 -11.05 -9.46
N TRP A 181 -7.01 -10.79 -8.58
CA TRP A 181 -6.38 -9.48 -8.48
C TRP A 181 -5.58 -9.08 -9.73
N PRO A 182 -4.83 -9.98 -10.39
CA PRO A 182 -4.28 -9.70 -11.72
C PRO A 182 -5.32 -9.25 -12.74
N GLU A 183 -6.51 -9.86 -12.75
CA GLU A 183 -7.61 -9.50 -13.67
C GLU A 183 -8.23 -8.14 -13.34
N ILE A 184 -8.47 -7.86 -12.06
CA ILE A 184 -8.95 -6.54 -11.62
C ILE A 184 -7.91 -5.46 -11.97
N ASN A 185 -6.63 -5.74 -11.73
CA ASN A 185 -5.57 -4.78 -12.02
C ASN A 185 -5.46 -4.50 -13.52
N SER A 186 -5.45 -5.53 -14.36
CA SER A 186 -5.30 -5.36 -15.81
C SER A 186 -6.50 -4.66 -16.45
N ARG A 187 -7.72 -5.00 -16.01
CA ARG A 187 -8.98 -4.52 -16.63
C ARG A 187 -9.51 -3.23 -16.02
N VAL A 188 -9.15 -2.92 -14.78
CA VAL A 188 -9.75 -1.79 -14.03
C VAL A 188 -8.71 -0.79 -13.57
N ASN A 189 -7.67 -1.23 -12.85
CA ASN A 189 -6.76 -0.27 -12.19
C ASN A 189 -5.71 0.32 -13.15
N TYR A 190 -5.09 -0.52 -13.97
CA TYR A 190 -3.98 -0.09 -14.83
C TYR A 190 -4.39 0.88 -15.95
N PRO A 191 -5.56 0.74 -16.61
CA PRO A 191 -5.98 1.67 -17.66
C PRO A 191 -6.07 3.13 -17.20
N PRO A 192 -6.87 3.51 -16.18
CA PRO A 192 -6.91 4.89 -15.69
C PRO A 192 -5.58 5.30 -15.06
N LYS A 193 -4.85 4.39 -14.39
CA LYS A 193 -3.52 4.68 -13.84
C LYS A 193 -2.53 5.10 -14.92
N LYS A 194 -2.50 4.43 -16.07
CA LYS A 194 -1.64 4.81 -17.19
C LYS A 194 -2.00 6.21 -17.70
N ALA A 195 -3.27 6.51 -17.84
CA ALA A 195 -3.72 7.83 -18.27
C ALA A 195 -3.32 8.94 -17.29
N LEU A 196 -3.48 8.69 -15.98
CA LEU A 196 -3.04 9.61 -14.92
C LEU A 196 -1.53 9.82 -14.93
N LEU A 197 -0.74 8.75 -15.07
CA LEU A 197 0.72 8.87 -15.17
C LEU A 197 1.12 9.73 -16.36
N GLN A 198 0.51 9.54 -17.53
CA GLN A 198 0.80 10.38 -18.69
C GLN A 198 0.45 11.86 -18.46
N LEU A 199 -0.61 12.17 -17.72
CA LEU A 199 -0.97 13.55 -17.41
C LEU A 199 0.02 14.19 -16.43
N VAL A 200 0.49 13.44 -15.43
CA VAL A 200 1.52 13.90 -14.48
C VAL A 200 2.85 14.09 -15.21
N ASP A 201 3.25 13.14 -16.05
CA ASP A 201 4.49 13.21 -16.84
C ASP A 201 4.47 14.39 -17.85
N GLN A 202 3.29 14.80 -18.29
CA GLN A 202 3.07 15.96 -19.17
C GLN A 202 2.89 17.28 -18.40
N GLU A 203 3.04 17.27 -17.08
CA GLU A 203 2.85 18.43 -16.20
C GLU A 203 1.44 19.05 -16.28
N LEU A 204 0.44 18.26 -16.71
CA LEU A 204 -0.96 18.67 -16.81
C LEU A 204 -1.75 18.42 -15.52
N LEU A 205 -1.22 17.61 -14.60
CA LEU A 205 -1.79 17.37 -13.28
C LEU A 205 -0.78 17.67 -12.19
N ASP A 206 -1.14 18.61 -11.33
CA ASP A 206 -0.44 18.84 -10.06
C ASP A 206 -1.07 17.99 -8.96
N MET A 207 -0.39 16.90 -8.60
CA MET A 207 -0.82 16.00 -7.52
C MET A 207 -0.43 16.50 -6.13
N ASP A 208 0.03 17.75 -5.98
CA ASP A 208 0.12 18.43 -4.68
C ASP A 208 -1.14 19.27 -4.38
N ASP A 209 -1.86 19.75 -5.41
CA ASP A 209 -3.14 20.45 -5.28
C ASP A 209 -4.26 19.53 -4.72
N SER A 210 -4.86 19.94 -3.60
CA SER A 210 -5.96 19.23 -2.94
C SER A 210 -7.21 19.10 -3.81
N LEU A 211 -7.54 20.11 -4.62
CA LEU A 211 -8.67 20.08 -5.54
C LEU A 211 -8.43 19.07 -6.66
N VAL A 212 -7.21 19.03 -7.21
CA VAL A 212 -6.83 18.02 -8.21
C VAL A 212 -6.93 16.61 -7.62
N LYS A 213 -6.41 16.38 -6.40
CA LYS A 213 -6.56 15.09 -5.70
C LYS A 213 -8.02 14.69 -5.54
N TYR A 214 -8.90 15.64 -5.22
CA TYR A 214 -10.34 15.41 -5.12
C TYR A 214 -10.93 14.98 -6.46
N CYS A 215 -10.72 15.74 -7.53
CA CYS A 215 -11.25 15.42 -8.85
C CYS A 215 -10.73 14.07 -9.37
N VAL A 216 -9.43 13.80 -9.20
CA VAL A 216 -8.82 12.49 -9.53
C VAL A 216 -9.46 11.37 -8.75
N SER A 217 -9.61 11.52 -7.43
CA SER A 217 -10.23 10.52 -6.55
C SER A 217 -11.68 10.25 -6.95
N CYS A 218 -12.44 11.31 -7.20
CA CYS A 218 -13.86 11.25 -7.53
C CYS A 218 -14.09 10.54 -8.87
N LEU A 219 -13.53 11.06 -9.97
CA LEU A 219 -13.76 10.50 -11.30
C LEU A 219 -13.16 9.11 -11.42
N THR A 220 -11.89 8.94 -11.02
CA THR A 220 -11.21 7.64 -11.14
C THR A 220 -11.86 6.59 -10.25
N GLY A 221 -12.31 6.97 -9.05
CA GLY A 221 -13.05 6.09 -8.16
C GLY A 221 -14.34 5.59 -8.79
N GLN A 222 -15.12 6.47 -9.41
CA GLN A 222 -16.35 6.09 -10.13
C GLN A 222 -16.07 5.15 -11.31
N LEU A 223 -15.06 5.45 -12.13
CA LEU A 223 -14.67 4.58 -13.24
C LEU A 223 -14.18 3.22 -12.76
N CYS A 224 -13.36 3.18 -11.71
CA CYS A 224 -12.92 1.93 -11.09
C CYS A 224 -14.11 1.14 -10.54
N GLN A 225 -15.10 1.80 -9.94
CA GLN A 225 -16.32 1.13 -9.47
C GLN A 225 -17.10 0.49 -10.62
N ILE A 226 -17.28 1.20 -11.74
CA ILE A 226 -17.90 0.65 -12.96
C ILE A 226 -17.12 -0.57 -13.45
N GLY A 227 -15.78 -0.47 -13.53
CA GLY A 227 -14.92 -1.56 -13.97
C GLY A 227 -15.00 -2.78 -13.07
N VAL A 228 -14.95 -2.58 -11.74
CA VAL A 228 -15.11 -3.68 -10.76
C VAL A 228 -16.47 -4.34 -10.91
N THR A 229 -17.56 -3.57 -11.04
CA THR A 229 -18.91 -4.11 -11.25
C THR A 229 -18.96 -4.99 -12.50
N ARG A 230 -18.49 -4.50 -13.67
CA ARG A 230 -18.45 -5.26 -14.92
C ARG A 230 -17.64 -6.55 -14.78
N VAL A 231 -16.50 -6.50 -14.08
CA VAL A 231 -15.67 -7.69 -13.84
C VAL A 231 -16.40 -8.69 -12.95
N VAL A 232 -16.99 -8.26 -11.83
CA VAL A 232 -17.71 -9.13 -10.90
C VAL A 232 -18.91 -9.81 -11.56
N GLU A 233 -19.71 -9.06 -12.32
CA GLU A 233 -20.85 -9.59 -13.08
C GLU A 233 -20.40 -10.66 -14.09
N SER A 234 -19.41 -10.33 -14.91
CA SER A 234 -18.85 -11.26 -15.90
C SER A 234 -18.22 -12.49 -15.23
N TRP A 235 -17.50 -12.28 -14.14
CA TRP A 235 -16.85 -13.34 -13.37
C TRP A 235 -17.86 -14.25 -12.69
N ASN A 236 -19.03 -13.78 -12.26
CA ASN A 236 -20.00 -14.65 -11.63
C ASN A 236 -20.95 -15.32 -12.64
N ALA A 237 -21.04 -14.80 -13.87
CA ALA A 237 -21.85 -15.36 -14.95
C ALA A 237 -21.11 -16.39 -15.83
N HIS A 238 -19.77 -16.49 -15.74
CA HIS A 238 -19.04 -17.45 -16.58
C HIS A 238 -19.26 -18.90 -16.13
N ARG A 239 -19.30 -19.82 -17.10
CA ARG A 239 -19.40 -21.26 -16.81
C ARG A 239 -18.02 -21.83 -16.47
N ILE A 240 -17.94 -22.52 -15.34
CA ILE A 240 -16.77 -23.31 -14.94
C ILE A 240 -16.96 -24.76 -15.41
N PRO A 241 -16.08 -25.31 -16.28
CA PRO A 241 -16.16 -26.68 -16.74
C PRO A 241 -16.24 -27.68 -15.58
N GLY A 242 -17.24 -28.57 -15.64
CA GLY A 242 -17.48 -29.59 -14.60
C GLY A 242 -17.99 -29.06 -13.26
N LYS A 243 -18.27 -27.75 -13.11
CA LYS A 243 -18.81 -27.16 -11.87
C LYS A 243 -20.12 -26.40 -12.08
N GLY A 244 -20.29 -25.71 -13.21
CA GLY A 244 -21.46 -24.85 -13.47
C GLY A 244 -21.12 -23.37 -13.36
N THR A 245 -22.13 -22.53 -13.18
CA THR A 245 -21.99 -21.07 -13.11
C THR A 245 -21.93 -20.61 -11.65
N PRO A 246 -21.00 -19.74 -11.23
CA PRO A 246 -20.93 -19.25 -9.85
C PRO A 246 -22.24 -18.70 -9.31
N ASN A 247 -22.97 -17.89 -10.09
CA ASN A 247 -24.29 -17.38 -9.68
C ASN A 247 -25.29 -18.49 -9.37
N ASP A 248 -25.35 -19.52 -10.21
CA ASP A 248 -26.24 -20.67 -10.00
C ASP A 248 -25.83 -21.47 -8.75
N LEU A 249 -24.52 -21.67 -8.57
CA LEU A 249 -23.95 -22.37 -7.42
C LEU A 249 -24.18 -21.63 -6.10
N ALA A 250 -24.21 -20.29 -6.13
CA ALA A 250 -24.41 -19.43 -4.97
C ALA A 250 -25.89 -19.15 -4.67
N GLY A 251 -26.82 -19.51 -5.56
CA GLY A 251 -28.22 -19.03 -5.55
C GLY A 251 -29.03 -19.34 -4.29
N SER A 252 -28.63 -20.32 -3.48
CA SER A 252 -29.27 -20.61 -2.18
C SER A 252 -28.81 -19.71 -1.03
N GLY A 253 -27.66 -19.03 -1.19
CA GLY A 253 -27.07 -18.14 -0.19
C GLY A 253 -26.86 -18.80 1.19
N CYS A 254 -26.68 -17.98 2.22
CA CYS A 254 -26.76 -18.44 3.62
C CYS A 254 -28.20 -18.30 4.14
N PRO A 255 -28.86 -19.39 4.57
CA PRO A 255 -30.21 -19.33 5.13
C PRO A 255 -30.30 -18.53 6.43
N LYS A 256 -29.24 -18.57 7.26
CA LYS A 256 -29.20 -17.88 8.55
C LYS A 256 -28.77 -16.43 8.36
N LYS A 257 -29.73 -15.51 8.55
CA LYS A 257 -29.47 -14.06 8.54
C LYS A 257 -29.20 -13.55 9.95
N ILE A 258 -28.46 -12.44 10.03
CA ILE A 258 -28.21 -11.72 11.28
C ILE A 258 -29.13 -10.49 11.29
N PRO A 259 -29.82 -10.19 12.41
CA PRO A 259 -30.56 -8.94 12.58
C PRO A 259 -29.69 -7.71 12.30
N GLN A 260 -30.26 -6.73 11.59
CA GLN A 260 -29.53 -5.54 11.14
C GLN A 260 -29.00 -4.72 12.34
N GLU A 261 -29.67 -4.79 13.48
CA GLU A 261 -29.35 -4.06 14.71
C GLU A 261 -28.05 -4.56 15.36
N LEU A 262 -27.67 -5.82 15.09
CA LEU A 262 -26.44 -6.42 15.63
C LEU A 262 -25.21 -6.10 14.77
N LEU A 263 -25.39 -5.52 13.59
CA LEU A 263 -24.32 -5.24 12.64
C LEU A 263 -23.93 -3.75 12.74
N PRO A 264 -22.83 -3.38 13.41
CA PRO A 264 -22.47 -1.97 13.56
C PRO A 264 -22.13 -1.33 12.21
N HIS A 265 -22.43 -0.03 12.08
CA HIS A 265 -21.88 0.77 10.99
C HIS A 265 -20.36 0.90 11.12
N SER A 266 -19.66 1.27 10.05
CA SER A 266 -18.18 1.34 10.06
C SER A 266 -17.62 2.24 11.16
N ALA A 267 -18.26 3.38 11.42
CA ALA A 267 -17.84 4.30 12.48
C ALA A 267 -18.01 3.68 13.87
N GLU A 268 -19.16 3.07 14.13
CA GLU A 268 -19.48 2.36 15.39
C GLU A 268 -18.54 1.16 15.61
N ALA A 269 -18.28 0.39 14.56
CA ALA A 269 -17.36 -0.75 14.60
C ALA A 269 -15.94 -0.30 15.01
N ALA A 270 -15.46 0.80 14.43
CA ALA A 270 -14.15 1.36 14.74
C ALA A 270 -14.07 1.90 16.17
N GLU A 271 -15.17 2.49 16.67
CA GLU A 271 -15.30 2.93 18.07
C GLU A 271 -15.24 1.74 19.03
N LEU A 272 -16.06 0.71 18.79
CA LEU A 272 -16.06 -0.53 19.57
C LEU A 272 -14.68 -1.18 19.62
N TYR A 273 -13.99 -1.24 18.49
CA TYR A 273 -12.64 -1.75 18.39
C TYR A 273 -11.66 -0.96 19.27
N ARG A 274 -11.75 0.38 19.25
CA ARG A 274 -10.90 1.26 20.06
C ARG A 274 -11.17 1.07 21.55
N GLN A 275 -12.44 1.01 21.94
CA GLN A 275 -12.85 0.83 23.33
C GLN A 275 -12.39 -0.50 23.92
N GLN A 276 -12.48 -1.60 23.15
CA GLN A 276 -12.14 -2.93 23.66
C GLN A 276 -10.65 -3.28 23.58
N LEU A 277 -9.94 -2.78 22.56
CA LEU A 277 -8.54 -3.18 22.31
C LEU A 277 -7.54 -2.05 22.56
N GLY A 278 -7.99 -0.83 22.85
CA GLY A 278 -7.14 0.32 23.18
C GLY A 278 -6.19 0.76 22.06
N SER A 279 -6.38 0.26 20.83
CA SER A 279 -5.46 0.52 19.71
C SER A 279 -6.01 1.56 18.73
N THR A 280 -5.11 2.36 18.16
CA THR A 280 -5.43 3.41 17.19
C THR A 280 -5.53 2.81 15.79
N LEU A 281 -6.76 2.77 15.26
CA LEU A 281 -7.00 2.65 13.82
C LEU A 281 -6.64 3.98 13.16
N THR A 282 -5.92 3.95 12.03
CA THR A 282 -5.68 5.17 11.25
C THR A 282 -7.04 5.75 10.84
N PRO A 283 -7.34 7.03 11.08
CA PRO A 283 -8.59 7.67 10.64
C PRO A 283 -8.77 7.66 9.12
N GLN A 284 -9.92 8.19 8.65
CA GLN A 284 -10.25 8.36 7.23
C GLN A 284 -9.09 8.95 6.41
N SER A 285 -8.98 8.50 5.16
CA SER A 285 -8.02 9.03 4.18
C SER A 285 -8.13 10.56 4.09
N THR A 286 -6.99 11.25 4.13
CA THR A 286 -6.91 12.69 3.87
C THR A 286 -6.74 13.00 2.38
N PHE A 287 -6.67 11.98 1.53
CA PHE A 287 -6.59 12.13 0.08
C PHE A 287 -7.98 12.41 -0.51
N GLY A 288 -8.06 13.43 -1.35
CA GLY A 288 -9.27 13.78 -2.10
C GLY A 288 -10.41 14.27 -1.20
N ILE A 289 -10.10 15.18 -0.27
CA ILE A 289 -11.10 15.84 0.58
C ILE A 289 -11.99 16.71 -0.30
N ASP A 290 -13.29 16.68 -0.01
CA ASP A 290 -14.29 17.52 -0.66
C ASP A 290 -13.93 19.02 -0.52
N PRO A 291 -13.71 19.74 -1.63
CA PRO A 291 -13.28 21.14 -1.58
C PRO A 291 -14.46 22.11 -1.44
N PHE A 292 -15.71 21.68 -1.64
CA PHE A 292 -16.86 22.57 -1.69
C PHE A 292 -17.25 23.09 -0.31
N LEU A 293 -17.64 24.37 -0.26
CA LEU A 293 -18.15 25.00 0.97
C LEU A 293 -19.62 24.65 1.22
N THR A 294 -20.39 24.42 0.15
CA THR A 294 -21.81 24.08 0.22
C THR A 294 -22.15 22.89 -0.70
N GLU A 295 -23.23 22.18 -0.36
CA GLU A 295 -23.75 21.10 -1.22
C GLU A 295 -24.35 21.63 -2.53
N GLU A 296 -24.80 22.89 -2.57
CA GLU A 296 -25.35 23.52 -3.77
C GLU A 296 -24.26 23.73 -4.83
N ASP A 297 -23.10 24.24 -4.40
CA ASP A 297 -21.93 24.43 -5.26
C ASP A 297 -21.42 23.11 -5.84
N LYS A 298 -21.40 22.07 -4.99
CA LYS A 298 -21.04 20.72 -5.39
C LYS A 298 -22.00 20.18 -6.44
N LEU A 299 -23.30 20.28 -6.19
CA LEU A 299 -24.33 19.81 -7.11
C LEU A 299 -24.26 20.57 -8.44
N MET A 300 -23.97 21.87 -8.40
CA MET A 300 -23.77 22.68 -9.61
C MET A 300 -22.60 22.15 -10.45
N ALA A 301 -21.46 21.88 -9.83
CA ALA A 301 -20.30 21.31 -10.53
C ALA A 301 -20.58 19.90 -11.07
N GLU A 302 -21.26 19.05 -10.30
CA GLU A 302 -21.65 17.70 -10.73
C GLU A 302 -22.61 17.74 -11.93
N ASN A 303 -23.60 18.64 -11.93
CA ASN A 303 -24.53 18.81 -13.04
C ASN A 303 -23.81 19.32 -14.31
N GLN A 304 -22.95 20.34 -14.19
CA GLN A 304 -22.16 20.84 -15.32
C GLN A 304 -21.24 19.74 -15.90
N PHE A 305 -20.69 18.88 -15.03
CA PHE A 305 -19.91 17.72 -15.48
C PHE A 305 -20.78 16.71 -16.23
N ALA A 306 -21.96 16.37 -15.69
CA ALA A 306 -22.87 15.39 -16.26
C ALA A 306 -23.50 15.84 -17.59
N GLU A 307 -23.68 17.14 -17.81
CA GLU A 307 -24.14 17.70 -19.10
C GLU A 307 -23.17 17.37 -20.24
N GLN A 308 -21.86 17.43 -19.97
CA GLN A 308 -20.82 17.12 -20.96
C GLN A 308 -20.48 15.63 -21.02
N TYR A 309 -20.52 14.93 -19.87
CA TYR A 309 -20.15 13.53 -19.72
C TYR A 309 -21.28 12.72 -19.09
N SER A 310 -22.38 12.57 -19.83
CA SER A 310 -23.60 11.89 -19.35
C SER A 310 -23.42 10.39 -19.13
N ASP A 311 -22.57 9.73 -19.92
CA ASP A 311 -22.14 8.34 -19.70
C ASP A 311 -20.62 8.25 -19.52
N ILE A 312 -20.19 8.33 -18.27
CA ILE A 312 -18.78 8.18 -17.90
C ILE A 312 -18.25 6.76 -18.15
N SER A 313 -19.12 5.77 -18.38
CA SER A 313 -18.69 4.39 -18.60
C SER A 313 -17.94 4.23 -19.92
N GLU A 314 -18.17 5.12 -20.89
CA GLU A 314 -17.43 5.17 -22.15
C GLU A 314 -15.97 5.60 -21.93
N LEU A 315 -15.70 6.47 -20.95
CA LEU A 315 -14.34 6.88 -20.60
C LEU A 315 -13.49 5.67 -20.20
N LEU A 316 -14.07 4.76 -19.40
CA LEU A 316 -13.42 3.50 -19.05
C LEU A 316 -13.29 2.58 -20.27
N SER A 317 -14.35 2.41 -21.06
CA SER A 317 -14.34 1.56 -22.27
C SER A 317 -13.23 1.97 -23.25
N ARG A 318 -12.99 3.27 -23.42
CA ARG A 318 -11.89 3.81 -24.24
C ARG A 318 -10.54 3.54 -23.59
N ALA A 319 -10.41 3.84 -22.29
CA ALA A 319 -9.16 3.65 -21.56
C ALA A 319 -8.67 2.19 -21.54
N VAL A 320 -9.57 1.22 -21.37
CA VAL A 320 -9.20 -0.21 -21.41
C VAL A 320 -8.70 -0.66 -22.79
N ASN A 321 -9.09 0.06 -23.85
CA ASN A 321 -8.64 -0.15 -25.22
C ASN A 321 -7.45 0.76 -25.60
N ASN A 322 -6.74 1.30 -24.61
CA ASN A 322 -5.57 2.17 -24.76
C ASN A 322 -5.83 3.53 -25.42
N ASP A 323 -7.09 3.96 -25.55
CA ASP A 323 -7.39 5.36 -25.81
C ASP A 323 -7.67 6.10 -24.50
N PHE A 324 -6.68 6.85 -24.06
CA PHE A 324 -6.75 7.58 -22.80
C PHE A 324 -7.32 9.00 -22.97
N THR A 325 -7.46 9.49 -24.21
CA THR A 325 -7.80 10.88 -24.51
C THR A 325 -9.11 11.32 -23.84
N PRO A 326 -10.22 10.56 -23.96
CA PRO A 326 -11.50 10.98 -23.40
C PRO A 326 -11.47 11.10 -21.87
N TYR A 327 -10.78 10.17 -21.20
CA TYR A 327 -10.61 10.22 -19.75
C TYR A 327 -9.79 11.45 -19.32
N LYS A 328 -8.70 11.75 -20.04
CA LYS A 328 -7.84 12.90 -19.74
C LYS A 328 -8.61 14.21 -19.89
N GLU A 329 -9.33 14.38 -20.99
CA GLU A 329 -10.17 15.56 -21.25
C GLU A 329 -11.26 15.71 -20.19
N ALA A 330 -11.94 14.62 -19.85
CA ALA A 330 -12.96 14.63 -18.80
C ALA A 330 -12.39 15.04 -17.45
N LEU A 331 -11.22 14.52 -17.08
CA LEU A 331 -10.58 14.88 -15.82
C LEU A 331 -10.18 16.36 -15.76
N LEU A 332 -9.58 16.90 -16.83
CA LEU A 332 -9.22 18.32 -16.92
C LEU A 332 -10.45 19.23 -16.91
N PHE A 333 -11.52 18.79 -17.57
CA PHE A 333 -12.83 19.47 -17.52
C PHE A 333 -13.38 19.48 -16.09
N LEU A 334 -13.41 18.33 -15.41
CA LEU A 334 -13.86 18.24 -14.01
C LEU A 334 -13.06 19.18 -13.09
N ILE A 335 -11.73 19.19 -13.21
CA ILE A 335 -10.87 20.09 -12.43
C ILE A 335 -11.24 21.56 -12.68
N THR A 336 -11.44 21.93 -13.94
CA THR A 336 -11.79 23.30 -14.32
C THR A 336 -13.17 23.70 -13.79
N THR A 337 -14.15 22.81 -13.92
CA THR A 337 -15.52 23.00 -13.44
C THR A 337 -15.56 23.09 -11.92
N THR A 338 -14.93 22.15 -11.21
CA THR A 338 -14.83 22.19 -9.74
C THR A 338 -14.17 23.48 -9.28
N ARG A 339 -13.05 23.91 -9.88
CA ARG A 339 -12.38 25.17 -9.49
C ARG A 339 -13.23 26.43 -9.67
N ARG A 340 -14.22 26.42 -10.57
CA ARG A 340 -15.14 27.56 -10.78
C ARG A 340 -16.25 27.63 -9.74
N ASN A 341 -16.51 26.53 -9.04
CA ASN A 341 -17.62 26.37 -8.10
C ASN A 341 -17.13 26.13 -6.66
N VAL A 342 -15.85 26.37 -6.34
CA VAL A 342 -15.29 26.22 -4.98
C VAL A 342 -14.99 27.58 -4.36
#